data_AF-A0A3N5S957-F1
#
_entry.id   AF-A0A3N5S957-F1
#
_cell.length_a   1.000
_cell.length_b   1.000
_cell.length_c   1.000
_cell.angle_alpha   90.00
_cell.angle_beta   90.00
_cell.angle_gamma   90.00
#
_symmetry.space_group_name_H-M   'P 1'
#
loop_
_entity.id
_entity.type
_entity.pdbx_description
1 polymer ?
#
loop_
_entity_poly.entity_id
_entity_poly.type
_entity_poly.pdbx_seq_one_letter_code
_entity_poly.pdbx_strand_id
1 'polypeptide(L)'
;MFVSGLECPKCGKKLSDGGIAQLCECGSPLLVRYDLEKAARSISKEMITSRKPDLWRYREFLPVRDSKNIVSLGEGMTPMLRLVNAGADSGIPHLYMKDEGIIPTGTFKARGAAVGVSRAKELGVKALAMPTNGNAGGAWAAYCAAAGIRAVIAMPKD
;
A
#
# COMPACT_ATOMS: atom_id res chain seq x y z
N MET A 1 7.66 -2.49 -13.81
CA MET A 1 7.01 -1.44 -12.99
C MET A 1 6.54 -0.32 -13.91
N PHE A 2 5.34 0.20 -13.69
CA PHE A 2 4.72 1.27 -14.51
C PHE A 2 4.72 2.63 -13.82
N VAL A 3 5.25 2.74 -12.59
CA VAL A 3 5.46 4.04 -11.94
C VAL A 3 6.38 4.89 -12.80
N SER A 4 5.91 6.08 -13.17
CA SER A 4 6.62 7.03 -14.04
C SER A 4 7.24 8.20 -13.26
N GLY A 5 6.84 8.39 -12.00
CA GLY A 5 7.39 9.41 -11.11
C GLY A 5 6.41 9.79 -10.02
N LEU A 6 6.75 10.88 -9.33
CA LEU A 6 5.92 11.51 -8.31
C LEU A 6 5.47 12.89 -8.80
N GLU A 7 4.28 13.32 -8.38
CA GLU A 7 3.76 14.64 -8.73
C GLU A 7 3.02 15.27 -7.55
N CYS A 8 3.29 16.54 -7.32
CA CYS A 8 2.56 17.33 -6.34
C CYS A 8 1.21 17.77 -6.92
N PRO A 9 0.08 17.39 -6.31
CA PRO A 9 -1.24 17.79 -6.80
C PRO A 9 -1.54 19.28 -6.57
N LYS A 10 -0.78 19.95 -5.70
CA LYS A 10 -0.98 21.37 -5.37
C LYS A 10 -0.23 22.32 -6.31
N CYS A 11 1.02 22.02 -6.66
CA CYS A 11 1.86 22.92 -7.47
C CYS A 11 2.34 22.31 -8.79
N GLY A 12 1.97 21.07 -9.11
CA GLY A 12 2.34 20.39 -10.35
C GLY A 12 3.81 19.97 -10.45
N LYS A 13 4.62 20.19 -9.40
CA LYS A 13 6.04 19.79 -9.39
C LYS A 13 6.15 18.28 -9.57
N LYS A 14 7.00 17.87 -10.53
CA LYS A 14 7.33 16.47 -10.80
C LYS A 14 8.65 16.11 -10.14
N LEU A 15 8.71 14.94 -9.52
CA LEU A 15 9.89 14.40 -8.86
C LEU A 15 10.16 12.98 -9.34
N SER A 16 11.42 12.55 -9.31
CA SER A 16 11.76 11.15 -9.54
C SER A 16 11.23 10.27 -8.40
N ASP A 17 10.80 9.06 -8.70
CA ASP A 17 10.45 8.04 -7.70
C ASP A 17 11.69 7.38 -7.07
N GLY A 18 12.89 7.59 -7.63
CA GLY A 18 14.13 6.87 -7.29
C GLY A 18 14.77 7.20 -5.93
N GLY A 19 14.34 8.25 -5.25
CA GLY A 19 14.88 8.68 -3.96
C GLY A 19 13.84 8.70 -2.85
N ILE A 20 14.28 9.06 -1.64
CA ILE A 20 13.37 9.31 -0.52
C ILE A 20 12.66 10.63 -0.76
N ALA A 21 11.34 10.58 -0.88
CA ALA A 21 10.48 11.75 -1.00
C ALA A 21 9.31 11.63 -0.02
N GLN A 22 9.12 12.65 0.82
CA GLN A 22 8.03 12.71 1.80
C GLN A 22 6.96 13.67 1.26
N LEU A 23 7.14 14.96 1.52
CA LEU A 23 6.30 16.03 1.01
C LEU A 23 6.97 16.74 -0.16
N CYS A 24 6.17 17.38 -0.99
CA CYS A 24 6.66 18.42 -1.88
C CYS A 24 7.20 19.60 -1.05
N GLU A 25 8.09 20.42 -1.62
CA GLU A 25 8.58 21.67 -1.03
C GLU A 25 7.45 22.64 -0.61
N CYS A 26 6.27 22.57 -1.24
CA CYS A 26 5.10 23.37 -0.87
C CYS A 26 4.24 22.75 0.25
N GLY A 27 4.72 21.67 0.88
CA GLY A 27 4.10 20.96 2.01
C GLY A 27 3.02 19.93 1.62
N SER A 28 2.68 19.77 0.33
CA SER A 28 1.65 18.82 -0.10
C SER A 28 2.20 17.39 -0.23
N PRO A 29 1.41 16.35 0.09
CA PRO A 29 1.75 14.97 -0.22
C PRO A 29 1.94 14.76 -1.73
N LEU A 30 2.83 13.82 -2.08
CA LEU A 30 3.12 13.48 -3.46
C LEU A 30 2.22 12.33 -3.94
N LEU A 31 1.67 12.46 -5.15
CA LEU A 31 0.95 11.39 -5.82
C LEU A 31 1.93 10.55 -6.65
N VAL A 32 1.75 9.23 -6.62
CA VAL A 32 2.46 8.33 -7.54
C VAL A 32 1.78 8.41 -8.91
N ARG A 33 2.57 8.67 -9.95
CA ARG A 33 2.10 8.69 -11.35
C ARG A 33 2.51 7.41 -12.06
N TYR A 34 1.68 7.01 -13.02
CA TYR A 34 1.83 5.77 -13.77
C TYR A 34 1.81 6.02 -15.27
N ASP A 35 2.62 5.27 -16.00
CA ASP A 35 2.49 5.11 -17.45
C ASP A 35 1.39 4.09 -17.74
N LEU A 36 0.14 4.58 -17.78
CA LEU A 36 -1.04 3.75 -17.98
C LEU A 36 -1.15 3.20 -19.41
N GLU A 37 -0.62 3.90 -20.40
CA GLU A 37 -0.61 3.41 -21.78
C GLU A 37 0.29 2.20 -21.93
N LYS A 38 1.49 2.26 -21.33
CA LYS A 38 2.38 1.10 -21.26
C LYS A 38 1.77 -0.02 -20.46
N ALA A 39 1.12 0.28 -19.34
CA ALA A 39 0.43 -0.72 -18.54
C ALA A 39 -0.63 -1.45 -19.38
N ALA A 40 -1.52 -0.72 -20.04
CA ALA A 40 -2.58 -1.28 -20.88
C ALA A 40 -2.05 -2.18 -22.01
N ARG A 41 -0.86 -1.88 -22.56
CA ARG A 41 -0.21 -2.67 -23.60
C ARG A 41 0.58 -3.88 -23.09
N SER A 42 0.97 -3.90 -21.82
CA SER A 42 1.97 -4.85 -21.29
C SER A 42 1.42 -5.88 -20.30
N ILE A 43 0.24 -5.65 -19.70
CA ILE A 43 -0.33 -6.56 -18.72
C ILE A 43 -1.79 -6.88 -19.04
N SER A 44 -2.14 -8.17 -18.97
CA SER A 44 -3.51 -8.64 -19.12
C SER A 44 -4.10 -9.09 -17.79
N LYS A 45 -5.43 -9.22 -17.73
CA LYS A 45 -6.12 -9.73 -16.54
C LYS A 45 -5.70 -11.17 -16.25
N GLU A 46 -5.54 -11.99 -17.29
CA GLU A 46 -5.13 -13.40 -17.23
C GLU A 46 -3.74 -13.55 -16.63
N MET A 47 -2.81 -12.65 -16.99
CA MET A 47 -1.47 -12.63 -16.40
C MET A 47 -1.49 -12.29 -14.91
N ILE A 48 -2.40 -11.42 -14.48
CA ILE A 48 -2.57 -11.08 -13.06
C ILE A 48 -3.22 -12.26 -12.34
N THR A 49 -4.26 -12.87 -12.93
CA THR A 49 -5.05 -13.94 -12.31
C THR A 49 -4.29 -15.27 -12.18
N SER A 50 -3.32 -15.54 -13.06
CA SER A 50 -2.47 -16.75 -13.01
C SER A 50 -1.43 -16.76 -11.89
N ARG A 51 -1.16 -15.60 -11.28
CA ARG A 51 -0.22 -15.46 -10.14
C ARG A 51 -0.88 -15.87 -8.83
N LYS A 52 -0.06 -16.14 -7.81
CA LYS A 52 -0.52 -16.34 -6.43
C LYS A 52 -1.50 -15.21 -6.02
N PRO A 53 -2.64 -15.53 -5.38
CA PRO A 53 -3.63 -14.54 -4.98
C PRO A 53 -3.16 -13.78 -3.73
N ASP A 54 -2.19 -12.87 -3.92
CA ASP A 54 -1.70 -11.95 -2.89
C ASP A 54 -1.52 -10.54 -3.45
N LEU A 55 -1.17 -9.59 -2.58
CA LEU A 55 -0.93 -8.19 -2.95
C LEU A 55 0.12 -8.05 -4.07
N TRP A 56 1.15 -8.89 -4.07
CA TRP A 56 2.29 -8.80 -4.97
C TRP A 56 2.02 -9.37 -6.36
N ARG A 57 0.85 -9.97 -6.59
CA ARG A 57 0.35 -10.25 -7.93
C ARG A 57 0.23 -8.99 -8.80
N TYR A 58 0.16 -7.81 -8.19
CA TYR A 58 0.10 -6.50 -8.86
C TYR A 58 1.46 -5.77 -8.90
N ARG A 59 2.58 -6.47 -8.70
CA ARG A 59 3.94 -5.91 -8.57
C ARG A 59 4.31 -4.83 -9.61
N GLU A 60 3.81 -4.89 -10.83
CA GLU A 60 4.11 -3.89 -11.85
C GLU A 60 3.51 -2.51 -11.53
N PHE A 61 2.46 -2.46 -10.73
CA PHE A 61 1.82 -1.23 -10.23
C PHE A 61 2.32 -0.80 -8.84
N LEU A 62 3.17 -1.60 -8.20
CA LEU A 62 3.69 -1.28 -6.87
C LEU A 62 5.10 -0.68 -7.02
N PRO A 63 5.46 0.35 -6.25
CA PRO A 63 6.75 1.04 -6.36
C PRO A 63 7.89 0.24 -5.72
N VAL A 64 8.09 -1.03 -6.08
CA VAL A 64 9.24 -1.83 -5.61
C VAL A 64 9.92 -2.43 -6.84
N ARG A 65 11.16 -2.01 -7.09
CA ARG A 65 11.87 -2.33 -8.33
C ARG A 65 12.49 -3.73 -8.29
N ASP A 66 13.12 -4.06 -7.17
CA ASP A 66 13.79 -5.33 -6.92
C ASP A 66 12.97 -6.14 -5.89
N SER A 67 12.47 -7.30 -6.32
CA SER A 67 11.61 -8.16 -5.51
C SER A 67 12.27 -8.66 -4.24
N LYS A 68 13.60 -8.66 -4.12
CA LYS A 68 14.30 -9.03 -2.87
C LYS A 68 13.99 -8.07 -1.71
N ASN A 69 13.51 -6.87 -2.02
CA ASN A 69 13.14 -5.87 -1.04
C ASN A 69 11.70 -6.02 -0.55
N ILE A 70 10.92 -6.95 -1.12
CA ILE A 70 9.55 -7.20 -0.68
C ILE A 70 9.57 -7.70 0.78
N VAL A 71 8.79 -7.01 1.60
CA VAL A 71 8.45 -7.36 2.98
C VAL A 71 6.95 -7.66 2.98
N SER A 72 6.61 -8.91 3.22
CA SER A 72 5.21 -9.38 3.25
C SER A 72 5.00 -10.21 4.52
N LEU A 73 3.83 -10.05 5.13
CA LEU A 73 3.35 -10.90 6.21
C LEU A 73 2.21 -11.82 5.74
N GLY A 74 1.95 -11.88 4.43
CA GLY A 74 0.89 -12.70 3.85
C GLY A 74 -0.45 -11.96 3.72
N GLU A 75 -0.46 -10.78 3.09
CA GLU A 75 -1.66 -9.93 2.97
C GLU A 75 -2.84 -10.60 2.23
N GLY A 76 -2.52 -11.58 1.36
CA GLY A 76 -3.49 -12.41 0.65
C GLY A 76 -4.56 -11.65 -0.16
N MET A 77 -5.61 -12.39 -0.50
CA MET A 77 -6.87 -11.87 -1.03
C MET A 77 -7.95 -12.06 0.03
N THR A 78 -8.46 -10.96 0.56
CA THR A 78 -9.50 -10.98 1.59
C THR A 78 -10.89 -11.29 1.02
N PRO A 79 -11.83 -11.83 1.81
CA PRO A 79 -13.16 -12.21 1.33
C PRO A 79 -14.00 -11.03 0.82
N MET A 80 -14.92 -11.33 -0.09
CA MET A 80 -16.01 -10.44 -0.48
C MET A 80 -17.32 -11.09 -0.01
N LEU A 81 -17.87 -10.61 1.10
CA LEU A 81 -19.03 -11.20 1.77
C LEU A 81 -20.31 -10.54 1.26
N ARG A 82 -21.27 -11.33 0.79
CA ARG A 82 -22.59 -10.81 0.39
C ARG A 82 -23.43 -10.54 1.63
N LEU A 83 -23.91 -9.32 1.79
CA LEU A 83 -24.73 -8.90 2.94
C LEU A 83 -26.21 -8.94 2.57
N VAL A 84 -26.81 -10.14 2.55
CA VAL A 84 -28.17 -10.35 2.04
C VAL A 84 -29.23 -9.54 2.82
N ASN A 85 -29.27 -9.71 4.15
CA ASN A 85 -30.31 -9.07 4.97
C ASN A 85 -30.13 -7.55 5.02
N ALA A 86 -28.93 -7.06 5.34
CA ALA A 86 -28.64 -5.63 5.35
C ALA A 86 -28.85 -4.98 3.98
N GLY A 87 -28.58 -5.71 2.89
CA GLY A 87 -28.86 -5.27 1.53
C GLY A 87 -30.37 -5.11 1.29
N ALA A 88 -31.19 -6.07 1.73
CA ALA A 88 -32.65 -5.96 1.65
C ALA A 88 -33.19 -4.78 2.47
N ASP A 89 -32.76 -4.65 3.73
CA ASP A 89 -33.20 -3.57 4.64
C ASP A 89 -32.84 -2.17 4.11
N SER A 90 -31.73 -2.06 3.37
CA SER A 90 -31.23 -0.81 2.80
C SER A 90 -31.68 -0.56 1.36
N GLY A 91 -32.46 -1.46 0.74
CA GLY A 91 -32.84 -1.36 -0.68
C GLY A 91 -31.70 -1.58 -1.68
N ILE A 92 -30.60 -2.23 -1.26
CA ILE A 92 -29.40 -2.52 -2.06
C ILE A 92 -29.28 -4.05 -2.27
N PRO A 93 -29.83 -4.61 -3.36
CA PRO A 93 -29.93 -6.08 -3.56
C PRO A 93 -28.57 -6.78 -3.75
N HIS A 94 -27.54 -6.02 -4.09
CA HIS A 94 -26.17 -6.48 -4.34
C HIS A 94 -25.16 -5.80 -3.42
N LEU A 95 -25.47 -5.77 -2.11
CA LEU A 95 -24.56 -5.26 -1.10
C LEU A 95 -23.48 -6.30 -0.77
N TYR A 96 -22.22 -5.88 -0.83
CA TYR A 96 -21.05 -6.69 -0.48
C TYR A 96 -20.12 -5.94 0.48
N MET A 97 -19.49 -6.69 1.39
CA MET A 97 -18.42 -6.22 2.26
C MET A 97 -17.09 -6.84 1.84
N LYS A 98 -16.10 -6.00 1.60
CA LYS A 98 -14.71 -6.42 1.43
C LYS A 98 -14.05 -6.49 2.82
N ASP A 99 -13.91 -7.69 3.35
CA ASP A 99 -13.46 -7.88 4.74
C ASP A 99 -11.93 -7.84 4.87
N GLU A 100 -11.38 -6.64 5.01
CA GLU A 100 -9.95 -6.42 5.28
C GLU A 100 -9.58 -6.60 6.76
N GLY A 101 -10.48 -7.10 7.62
CA GLY A 101 -10.21 -7.34 9.04
C GLY A 101 -9.36 -8.58 9.30
N ILE A 102 -9.31 -9.52 8.35
CA ILE A 102 -8.61 -10.82 8.52
C ILE A 102 -7.19 -10.86 7.91
N ILE A 103 -6.68 -9.71 7.49
CA ILE A 103 -5.31 -9.51 6.99
C ILE A 103 -4.31 -9.44 8.17
N PRO A 104 -2.98 -9.62 7.97
CA PRO A 104 -2.00 -9.34 9.02
C PRO A 104 -2.28 -8.02 9.75
N THR A 105 -2.09 -7.99 11.07
CA THR A 105 -2.37 -6.85 11.96
C THR A 105 -3.84 -6.43 12.06
N GLY A 106 -4.77 -7.18 11.46
CA GLY A 106 -6.22 -6.98 11.65
C GLY A 106 -6.79 -5.74 10.95
N THR A 107 -6.06 -5.15 10.00
CA THR A 107 -6.42 -3.88 9.38
C THR A 107 -5.90 -3.76 7.95
N PHE A 108 -6.69 -3.12 7.07
CA PHE A 108 -6.27 -2.81 5.70
C PHE A 108 -4.96 -2.02 5.60
N LYS A 109 -4.54 -1.33 6.69
CA LYS A 109 -3.25 -0.61 6.75
C LYS A 109 -2.05 -1.53 6.51
N ALA A 110 -2.20 -2.84 6.71
CA ALA A 110 -1.19 -3.83 6.36
C ALA A 110 -0.77 -3.80 4.88
N ARG A 111 -1.71 -3.58 3.94
CA ARG A 111 -1.37 -3.49 2.50
C ARG A 111 -0.45 -2.29 2.22
N GLY A 112 -0.77 -1.15 2.82
CA GLY A 112 0.06 0.06 2.72
C GLY A 112 1.42 -0.11 3.39
N ALA A 113 1.45 -0.73 4.58
CA ALA A 113 2.69 -1.02 5.29
C ALA A 113 3.59 -1.99 4.51
N ALA A 114 3.03 -3.05 3.91
CA ALA A 114 3.76 -3.98 3.06
C ALA A 114 4.49 -3.25 1.92
N VAL A 115 3.78 -2.41 1.17
CA VAL A 115 4.37 -1.67 0.04
C VAL A 115 5.33 -0.59 0.51
N GLY A 116 4.92 0.21 1.50
CA GLY A 116 5.69 1.35 1.99
C GLY A 116 7.00 0.93 2.65
N VAL A 117 6.96 -0.10 3.51
CA VAL A 117 8.17 -0.62 4.16
C VAL A 117 9.08 -1.34 3.17
N SER A 118 8.52 -2.06 2.18
CA SER A 118 9.32 -2.64 1.09
C SER A 118 10.07 -1.57 0.29
N ARG A 119 9.39 -0.46 -0.06
CA ARG A 119 10.04 0.69 -0.71
C ARG A 119 11.10 1.31 0.19
N ALA A 120 10.80 1.50 1.48
CA ALA A 120 11.74 2.07 2.44
C ALA A 120 13.01 1.21 2.56
N LYS A 121 12.85 -0.12 2.64
CA LYS A 121 13.95 -1.09 2.62
C LYS A 121 14.79 -0.96 1.35
N GLU A 122 14.14 -0.90 0.18
CA GLU A 122 14.81 -0.72 -1.12
C GLU A 122 15.62 0.59 -1.21
N LEU A 123 15.11 1.66 -0.60
CA LEU A 123 15.77 2.96 -0.53
C LEU A 123 16.83 3.06 0.59
N GLY A 124 17.06 1.98 1.35
CA GLY A 124 18.05 1.95 2.42
C GLY A 124 17.64 2.71 3.69
N VAL A 125 16.35 3.03 3.87
CA VAL A 125 15.82 3.69 5.07
C VAL A 125 16.09 2.83 6.31
N LYS A 126 16.62 3.46 7.36
CA LYS A 126 16.97 2.78 8.63
C LYS A 126 15.95 3.00 9.74
N ALA A 127 15.16 4.07 9.66
CA ALA A 127 14.14 4.38 10.63
C ALA A 127 12.91 5.03 9.97
N LEU A 128 11.73 4.72 10.49
CA LEU A 128 10.45 5.34 10.12
C LEU A 128 9.77 5.86 11.39
N ALA A 129 9.29 7.10 11.32
CA ALA A 129 8.57 7.74 12.42
C ALA A 129 7.15 8.10 11.98
N MET A 130 6.16 7.85 12.84
CA MET A 130 4.76 8.15 12.54
C MET A 130 4.00 8.62 13.79
N PRO A 131 3.29 9.76 13.74
CA PRO A 131 2.46 10.24 14.85
C PRO A 131 1.06 9.60 14.79
N THR A 132 0.86 8.46 15.45
CA THR A 132 -0.46 7.80 15.51
C THR A 132 -0.57 6.84 16.70
N ASN A 133 -1.75 6.76 17.30
CA ASN A 133 -2.12 5.75 18.30
C ASN A 133 -2.98 4.60 17.72
N GLY A 134 -3.17 4.55 16.40
CA GLY A 134 -4.14 3.65 15.77
C GLY A 134 -3.52 2.53 14.94
N ASN A 135 -4.40 1.86 14.18
CA ASN A 135 -4.10 0.73 13.28
C ASN A 135 -2.88 0.92 12.36
N ALA A 136 -2.63 2.16 11.90
CA ALA A 136 -1.46 2.44 11.08
C ALA A 136 -0.15 2.22 11.85
N GLY A 137 -0.08 2.64 13.11
CA GLY A 137 1.10 2.47 13.96
C GLY A 137 1.45 1.00 14.16
N GLY A 138 0.45 0.20 14.54
CA GLY A 138 0.61 -1.25 14.70
C GLY A 138 1.04 -1.94 13.40
N ALA A 139 0.36 -1.64 12.28
CA ALA A 139 0.72 -2.19 10.97
C ALA A 139 2.16 -1.84 10.59
N TRP A 140 2.52 -0.55 10.55
CA TRP A 140 3.86 -0.15 10.13
C TRP A 140 4.96 -0.66 11.05
N ALA A 141 4.73 -0.71 12.38
CA ALA A 141 5.69 -1.29 13.31
C ALA A 141 5.94 -2.78 13.04
N ALA A 142 4.90 -3.57 12.78
CA ALA A 142 5.03 -5.00 12.48
C ALA A 142 5.86 -5.25 11.19
N TYR A 143 5.60 -4.48 10.14
CA TYR A 143 6.37 -4.59 8.89
C TYR A 143 7.79 -4.07 9.03
N CYS A 144 8.01 -2.98 9.77
CA CYS A 144 9.35 -2.48 10.06
C CYS A 144 10.19 -3.52 10.83
N ALA A 145 9.60 -4.19 11.82
CA ALA A 145 10.24 -5.28 12.53
C ALA A 145 10.64 -6.43 11.59
N ALA A 146 9.75 -6.85 10.69
CA ALA A 146 10.05 -7.87 9.67
C ALA A 146 11.14 -7.43 8.67
N ALA A 147 11.31 -6.12 8.46
CA ALA A 147 12.29 -5.53 7.55
C ALA A 147 13.63 -5.21 8.20
N GLY A 148 13.75 -5.28 9.54
CA GLY A 148 14.91 -4.78 10.27
C GLY A 148 15.04 -3.25 10.24
N ILE A 149 13.92 -2.53 10.12
CA ILE A 149 13.86 -1.06 10.13
C ILE A 149 13.38 -0.60 11.51
N ARG A 150 14.01 0.42 12.09
CA ARG A 150 13.56 0.98 13.37
C ARG A 150 12.22 1.71 13.19
N ALA A 151 11.19 1.32 13.93
CA ALA A 151 9.93 2.05 13.98
C ALA A 151 9.88 2.98 15.21
N VAL A 152 9.43 4.21 15.02
CA VAL A 152 9.15 5.19 16.09
C VAL A 152 7.70 5.64 15.95
N ILE A 153 6.82 5.07 16.78
CA ILE A 153 5.40 5.43 16.80
C ILE A 153 5.18 6.41 17.95
N ALA A 154 4.90 7.66 17.61
CA ALA A 154 4.65 8.72 18.58
C ALA A 154 3.14 8.89 18.78
N MET A 155 2.70 8.97 20.03
CA MET A 155 1.31 9.23 20.39
C MET A 155 1.24 10.12 21.62
N PRO A 156 0.11 10.84 21.83
CA PRO A 156 -0.16 11.53 23.08
C PRO A 156 -0.10 10.59 24.29
N LYS A 157 0.08 11.17 25.48
CA LYS A 157 0.19 10.41 26.73
C LYS A 157 -1.19 9.99 27.27
N ASP A 158 -2.18 10.82 27.00
CA ASP A 158 -3.60 10.66 27.33
C ASP A 158 -4.35 9.80 26.30
#